data_AF-A0AAW6D6Y4-F1
#
_entry.id   AF-A0AAW6D6Y4-F1
#
_cell.length_a   1.000
_cell.length_b   1.000
_cell.length_c   1.000
_cell.angle_alpha   90.00
_cell.angle_beta   90.00
_cell.angle_gamma   90.00
#
_symmetry.space_group_name_H-M   'P 1'
#
loop_
_entity.id
_entity.type
_entity.pdbx_description
1 polymer ?
#
loop_
_entity_poly.entity_id
_entity_poly.type
_entity_poly.pdbx_seq_one_letter_code
_entity_poly.pdbx_strand_id
1 'polypeptide(L)'
;MKMNNKVNRSIYFWNFAGNIAAAAVSILYLIIVSRYTSASDADNFSLAYAIGNLWIVIGMFQVRNYQATDLKETYSYLEYWLTRVITVCLMLVTLFPYLLFSGNNVGKGDLFLIIFLTVLYRSCDAFSDLFQGLFQQHERLDIAGKLMVLRYGSSTIILLISLLLSNSLIFSLICLCFFNVVFVFWGDYVQSKQIRTIDFNQISYATFKQSISIMKTCLPLFVNGFLLVYVLNYPKQVIDKLLVEGVLREGAQRDFSILFMPVFFMSLFVLALRPLITDLAKQWSEKRFHTFNAMIRKILLLLMILGLVVSILAYLIGIPILNIISGIDLSNYSLLLTILVLSGFLYSIASVIGDFLIILRKQVYLLYVYIAMALLTNLLTPLAMREFGLFGAGLSFVMVMLFYTVASWIVFVIMRRKEIQKYESVE
;
A
#
# COMPACT_ATOMS: atom_id res chain seq x y z
N MET A 1 -31.43 -14.42 -5.45
CA MET A 1 -30.85 -14.29 -6.81
C MET A 1 -29.65 -15.23 -6.90
N LYS A 2 -29.76 -16.37 -7.60
CA LYS A 2 -28.63 -17.27 -7.83
C LYS A 2 -27.78 -16.68 -8.97
N MET A 3 -26.81 -15.83 -8.64
CA MET A 3 -25.78 -15.43 -9.60
C MET A 3 -25.06 -16.69 -10.11
N ASN A 4 -24.83 -16.75 -11.42
CA ASN A 4 -24.28 -17.89 -12.11
C ASN A 4 -22.85 -18.18 -11.60
N ASN A 5 -22.61 -19.36 -11.00
CA ASN A 5 -21.35 -19.71 -10.30
C ASN A 5 -20.07 -19.44 -11.13
N LYS A 6 -20.17 -19.50 -12.47
CA LYS A 6 -19.06 -19.23 -13.39
C LYS A 6 -18.66 -17.75 -13.44
N VAL A 7 -19.63 -16.83 -13.36
CA VAL A 7 -19.40 -15.38 -13.38
C VAL A 7 -18.69 -14.94 -12.11
N ASN A 8 -19.12 -15.42 -10.95
CA ASN A 8 -18.45 -15.15 -9.68
C ASN A 8 -16.99 -15.62 -9.67
N ARG A 9 -16.70 -16.84 -10.15
CA ARG A 9 -15.32 -17.34 -10.24
C ARG A 9 -14.41 -16.46 -11.10
N SER A 10 -14.91 -16.00 -12.25
CA SER A 10 -14.16 -15.09 -13.12
C SER A 10 -13.85 -13.76 -12.43
N ILE A 11 -14.84 -13.16 -11.75
CA ILE A 11 -14.66 -11.91 -11.00
C ILE A 11 -13.60 -12.07 -9.91
N TYR A 12 -13.69 -13.13 -9.09
CA TYR A 12 -12.70 -13.39 -8.05
C TYR A 12 -11.29 -13.63 -8.63
N PHE A 13 -11.18 -14.44 -9.68
CA PHE A 13 -9.89 -14.74 -10.32
C PHE A 13 -9.20 -13.49 -10.85
N TRP A 14 -9.91 -12.68 -11.66
CA TRP A 14 -9.32 -11.48 -12.25
C TRP A 14 -9.01 -10.42 -11.21
N ASN A 15 -9.88 -10.22 -10.22
CA ASN A 15 -9.59 -9.30 -9.13
C ASN A 15 -8.34 -9.75 -8.34
N PHE A 16 -8.23 -11.04 -8.02
CA PHE A 16 -7.06 -11.57 -7.34
C PHE A 16 -5.78 -11.43 -8.17
N ALA A 17 -5.82 -11.78 -9.46
CA ALA A 17 -4.70 -11.63 -10.39
C ALA A 17 -4.27 -10.15 -10.54
N GLY A 18 -5.22 -9.22 -10.62
CA GLY A 18 -4.94 -7.79 -10.68
C GLY A 18 -4.25 -7.27 -9.41
N ASN A 19 -4.71 -7.69 -8.22
CA ASN A 19 -4.05 -7.32 -6.96
C ASN A 19 -2.64 -7.92 -6.85
N ILE A 20 -2.42 -9.14 -7.32
CA ILE A 20 -1.06 -9.73 -7.41
C ILE A 20 -0.18 -8.91 -8.35
N ALA A 21 -0.67 -8.54 -9.53
CA ALA A 21 0.09 -7.73 -10.49
C ALA A 21 0.46 -6.37 -9.88
N ALA A 22 -0.46 -5.72 -9.18
CA ALA A 22 -0.20 -4.46 -8.47
C ALA A 22 0.83 -4.60 -7.34
N ALA A 23 0.78 -5.70 -6.58
CA ALA A 23 1.77 -5.95 -5.54
C ALA A 23 3.16 -6.23 -6.14
N ALA A 24 3.22 -7.03 -7.21
CA ALA A 24 4.45 -7.46 -7.85
C ALA A 24 5.15 -6.37 -8.67
N VAL A 25 4.43 -5.37 -9.19
CA VAL A 25 5.02 -4.39 -10.12
C VAL A 25 6.18 -3.61 -9.52
N SER A 26 6.03 -3.17 -8.26
CA SER A 26 7.06 -2.41 -7.54
C SER A 26 8.40 -3.13 -7.47
N ILE A 27 8.30 -4.44 -7.25
CA ILE A 27 9.39 -5.38 -7.11
C ILE A 27 10.03 -5.67 -8.46
N LEU A 28 9.20 -5.95 -9.47
CA LEU A 28 9.67 -6.24 -10.81
C LEU A 28 10.47 -5.06 -11.35
N TYR A 29 10.00 -3.83 -11.13
CA TYR A 29 10.76 -2.64 -11.48
C TYR A 29 12.09 -2.58 -10.74
N LEU A 30 12.10 -2.80 -9.42
CA LEU A 30 13.34 -2.74 -8.64
C LEU A 30 14.35 -3.80 -9.11
N ILE A 31 13.91 -5.03 -9.42
CA ILE A 31 14.77 -6.11 -9.94
C ILE A 31 15.35 -5.75 -11.30
N ILE A 32 14.53 -5.19 -12.20
CA ILE A 32 14.98 -4.77 -13.53
C ILE A 32 16.04 -3.69 -13.38
N VAL A 33 15.75 -2.63 -12.64
CA VAL A 33 16.70 -1.52 -12.42
C VAL A 33 17.96 -2.06 -11.75
N SER A 34 17.84 -2.86 -10.69
CA SER A 34 19.01 -3.38 -9.95
C SER A 34 19.96 -4.23 -10.78
N ARG A 35 19.48 -4.90 -11.83
CA ARG A 35 20.28 -5.78 -12.70
C ARG A 35 20.95 -5.04 -13.84
N TYR A 36 20.32 -3.99 -14.35
CA TYR A 36 20.74 -3.32 -15.58
C TYR A 36 21.28 -1.91 -15.35
N THR A 37 21.24 -1.37 -14.12
CA THR A 37 21.82 -0.07 -13.77
C THR A 37 22.89 -0.19 -12.68
N SER A 38 23.58 0.92 -12.42
CA SER A 38 24.52 1.02 -11.30
C SER A 38 23.81 0.86 -9.95
N ALA A 39 24.57 0.53 -8.90
CA ALA A 39 24.03 0.45 -7.53
C ALA A 39 23.46 1.79 -7.05
N SER A 40 24.10 2.91 -7.42
CA SER A 40 23.64 4.27 -7.13
C SER A 40 22.29 4.57 -7.78
N ASP A 41 22.11 4.24 -9.08
CA ASP A 41 20.83 4.44 -9.77
C ASP A 41 19.70 3.58 -9.19
N ALA A 42 20.02 2.35 -8.78
CA ALA A 42 19.06 1.46 -8.15
C ALA A 42 18.67 1.92 -6.74
N ASP A 43 19.61 2.51 -5.99
CA ASP A 43 19.32 3.18 -4.71
C ASP A 43 18.41 4.40 -4.93
N ASN A 44 18.75 5.25 -5.91
CA ASN A 44 17.96 6.42 -6.30
C ASN A 44 16.53 6.04 -6.71
N PHE A 45 16.38 5.00 -7.54
CA PHE A 45 15.08 4.47 -7.93
C PHE A 45 14.30 3.89 -6.75
N SER A 46 14.94 3.11 -5.89
CA SER A 46 14.33 2.53 -4.68
C SER A 46 13.80 3.61 -3.73
N LEU A 47 14.58 4.67 -3.52
CA LEU A 47 14.16 5.85 -2.76
C LEU A 47 12.99 6.57 -3.43
N ALA A 48 13.08 6.84 -4.74
CA ALA A 48 12.01 7.48 -5.49
C ALA A 48 10.70 6.69 -5.44
N TYR A 49 10.77 5.36 -5.51
CA TYR A 49 9.60 4.51 -5.38
C TYR A 49 9.02 4.52 -3.97
N ALA A 50 9.86 4.58 -2.93
CA ALA A 50 9.42 4.73 -1.55
C ALA A 50 8.70 6.08 -1.31
N ILE A 51 9.23 7.17 -1.87
CA ILE A 51 8.57 8.49 -1.88
C ILE A 51 7.25 8.40 -2.66
N GLY A 52 7.25 7.80 -3.85
CA GLY A 52 6.03 7.59 -4.64
C GLY A 52 4.95 6.78 -3.91
N ASN A 53 5.35 5.80 -3.09
CA ASN A 53 4.43 5.04 -2.23
C ASN A 53 3.79 5.89 -1.13
N LEU A 54 4.53 6.82 -0.54
CA LEU A 54 3.97 7.73 0.46
C LEU A 54 3.05 8.78 -0.21
N TRP A 55 3.47 9.33 -1.35
CA TRP A 55 2.74 10.38 -2.05
C TRP A 55 1.45 9.88 -2.69
N ILE A 56 1.40 8.64 -3.19
CA ILE A 56 0.17 8.12 -3.75
C ILE A 56 -0.98 8.09 -2.74
N VAL A 57 -0.69 8.01 -1.43
CA VAL A 57 -1.73 8.04 -0.40
C VAL A 57 -2.49 9.38 -0.43
N ILE A 58 -1.81 10.48 -0.77
CA ILE A 58 -2.42 11.80 -0.98
C ILE A 58 -3.30 11.77 -2.23
N GLY A 59 -2.82 11.21 -3.34
CA GLY A 59 -3.59 11.09 -4.57
C GLY A 59 -4.77 10.12 -4.48
N MET A 60 -4.66 9.08 -3.64
CA MET A 60 -5.72 8.11 -3.35
C MET A 60 -6.77 8.65 -2.38
N PHE A 61 -6.31 9.34 -1.34
CA PHE A 61 -7.13 9.92 -0.28
C PHE A 61 -8.18 8.97 0.31
N GLN A 62 -7.96 7.66 0.15
CA GLN A 62 -8.88 6.56 0.48
C GLN A 62 -10.30 6.67 -0.10
N VAL A 63 -10.49 7.43 -1.19
CA VAL A 63 -11.82 7.72 -1.76
C VAL A 63 -12.49 6.48 -2.33
N ARG A 64 -11.74 5.55 -2.91
CA ARG A 64 -12.30 4.33 -3.52
C ARG A 64 -13.14 3.51 -2.54
N ASN A 65 -12.69 3.37 -1.29
CA ASN A 65 -13.44 2.60 -0.29
C ASN A 65 -14.82 3.22 -0.02
N TYR A 66 -14.91 4.56 -0.08
CA TYR A 66 -16.16 5.28 0.04
C TYR A 66 -17.00 5.12 -1.23
N GLN A 67 -16.44 5.44 -2.40
CA GLN A 67 -17.09 5.36 -3.72
C GLN A 67 -17.68 3.97 -3.99
N ALA A 68 -16.93 2.91 -3.72
CA ALA A 68 -17.38 1.53 -3.94
C ALA A 68 -18.58 1.13 -3.06
N THR A 69 -18.80 1.82 -1.94
CA THR A 69 -19.92 1.56 -1.02
C THR A 69 -21.10 2.52 -1.17
N ASP A 70 -20.94 3.56 -2.00
CA ASP A 70 -21.99 4.56 -2.27
C ASP A 70 -23.01 4.02 -3.29
N LEU A 71 -23.71 2.94 -2.91
CA LEU A 71 -24.71 2.28 -3.77
C LEU A 71 -25.95 3.16 -4.05
N LYS A 72 -26.15 4.19 -3.22
CA LYS A 72 -27.24 5.16 -3.38
C LYS A 72 -26.84 6.34 -4.26
N GLU A 73 -25.59 6.39 -4.72
CA GLU A 73 -25.03 7.49 -5.52
C GLU A 73 -25.32 8.85 -4.90
N THR A 74 -25.04 8.97 -3.59
CA THR A 74 -25.16 10.23 -2.88
C THR A 74 -24.28 11.32 -3.49
N TYR A 75 -23.18 10.90 -4.13
CA TYR A 75 -22.36 11.74 -4.98
C TYR A 75 -22.35 11.24 -6.42
N SER A 76 -22.31 12.18 -7.36
CA SER A 76 -22.21 11.92 -8.78
C SER A 76 -20.81 11.47 -9.18
N TYR A 77 -20.70 10.74 -10.29
CA TYR A 77 -19.40 10.31 -10.82
C TYR A 77 -18.47 11.49 -11.18
N LEU A 78 -19.03 12.63 -11.60
CA LEU A 78 -18.28 13.86 -11.83
C LEU A 78 -17.62 14.40 -10.55
N GLU A 79 -18.31 14.33 -9.40
CA GLU A 79 -17.76 14.78 -8.12
C GLU A 79 -16.61 13.87 -7.65
N TYR A 80 -16.72 12.56 -7.86
CA TYR A 80 -15.59 11.64 -7.61
C TYR A 80 -14.40 11.94 -8.55
N TRP A 81 -14.67 12.24 -9.82
CA TRP A 81 -13.62 12.63 -10.77
C TRP A 81 -12.94 13.95 -10.40
N LEU A 82 -13.70 14.98 -10.05
CA LEU A 82 -13.16 16.26 -9.57
C LEU A 82 -12.37 16.09 -8.27
N THR A 83 -12.87 15.28 -7.34
CA THR A 83 -12.13 14.91 -6.13
C THR A 83 -10.78 14.28 -6.47
N ARG A 84 -10.72 13.43 -7.51
CA ARG A 84 -9.47 12.82 -7.96
C ARG A 84 -8.50 13.84 -8.55
N VAL A 85 -8.98 14.77 -9.35
CA VAL A 85 -8.16 15.87 -9.88
C VAL A 85 -7.57 16.70 -8.74
N ILE A 86 -8.40 17.10 -7.76
CA ILE A 86 -7.95 17.88 -6.59
C ILE A 86 -6.88 17.14 -5.80
N THR A 87 -7.11 15.85 -5.49
CA THR A 87 -6.17 15.04 -4.70
C THR A 87 -4.86 14.76 -5.42
N VAL A 88 -4.88 14.54 -6.74
CA VAL A 88 -3.66 14.40 -7.55
C VAL A 88 -2.92 15.74 -7.67
N CYS A 89 -3.63 16.86 -7.85
CA CYS A 89 -3.00 18.18 -7.81
C CYS A 89 -2.33 18.43 -6.45
N LEU A 90 -2.99 18.10 -5.34
CA LEU A 90 -2.39 18.18 -4.00
C LEU A 90 -1.16 17.28 -3.86
N MET A 91 -1.21 16.05 -4.37
CA MET A 91 -0.07 15.13 -4.40
C MET A 91 1.13 15.74 -5.13
N LEU A 92 0.94 16.34 -6.31
CA LEU A 92 2.03 16.98 -7.06
C LEU A 92 2.52 18.26 -6.40
N VAL A 93 1.62 19.14 -5.93
CA VAL A 93 1.98 20.41 -5.30
C VAL A 93 2.76 20.18 -4.00
N THR A 94 2.34 19.22 -3.17
CA THR A 94 3.02 18.91 -1.89
C THR A 94 4.38 18.23 -2.09
N LEU A 95 4.66 17.65 -3.26
CA LEU A 95 5.97 17.12 -3.59
C LEU A 95 7.04 18.23 -3.65
N PHE A 96 6.74 19.39 -4.24
CA PHE A 96 7.74 20.45 -4.43
C PHE A 96 8.33 20.98 -3.11
N PRO A 97 7.53 21.38 -2.09
CA PRO A 97 8.07 21.76 -0.79
C PRO A 97 8.91 20.65 -0.16
N TYR A 98 8.48 19.40 -0.26
CA TYR A 98 9.26 18.28 0.27
C TYR A 98 10.64 18.17 -0.39
N LEU A 99 10.71 18.27 -1.72
CA LEU A 99 11.98 18.22 -2.46
C LEU A 99 12.92 19.38 -2.09
N LEU A 100 12.36 20.56 -1.76
CA LEU A 100 13.14 21.72 -1.33
C LEU A 100 13.61 21.64 0.13
N PHE A 101 12.75 21.17 1.04
CA PHE A 101 13.03 21.15 2.48
C PHE A 101 13.72 19.89 2.96
N SER A 102 13.73 18.80 2.18
CA SER A 102 14.32 17.54 2.64
C SER A 102 15.84 17.61 2.84
N GLY A 103 16.52 18.72 2.47
CA GLY A 103 17.92 19.02 2.79
C GLY A 103 18.97 18.13 2.12
N ASN A 104 18.57 16.95 1.67
CA ASN A 104 19.37 15.94 1.02
C ASN A 104 19.43 16.19 -0.50
N ASN A 105 20.37 15.53 -1.20
CA ASN A 105 20.51 15.55 -2.67
C ASN A 105 19.22 15.16 -3.44
N VAL A 106 18.17 14.72 -2.73
CA VAL A 106 16.77 14.53 -3.16
C VAL A 106 16.24 15.68 -4.02
N GLY A 107 16.65 16.92 -3.77
CA GLY A 107 16.24 18.11 -4.54
C GLY A 107 17.15 18.49 -5.72
N LYS A 108 18.19 17.71 -6.06
CA LYS A 108 19.22 18.08 -7.05
C LYS A 108 19.48 16.96 -8.06
N GLY A 109 19.94 17.34 -9.26
CA GLY A 109 20.43 16.44 -10.30
C GLY A 109 19.41 15.40 -10.78
N ASP A 110 19.90 14.21 -11.11
CA ASP A 110 19.12 13.11 -11.68
C ASP A 110 18.08 12.53 -10.70
N LEU A 111 18.37 12.53 -9.40
CA LEU A 111 17.47 12.01 -8.36
C LEU A 111 16.14 12.78 -8.32
N PHE A 112 16.19 14.11 -8.48
CA PHE A 112 14.97 14.94 -8.57
C PHE A 112 14.07 14.47 -9.70
N LEU A 113 14.64 14.25 -10.90
CA LEU A 113 13.89 13.80 -12.07
C LEU A 113 13.33 12.40 -11.88
N ILE A 114 14.11 11.47 -11.31
CA ILE A 114 13.67 10.11 -10.99
C ILE A 114 12.48 10.14 -10.02
N ILE A 115 12.53 10.96 -8.97
CA ILE A 115 11.42 11.11 -8.01
C ILE A 115 10.19 11.71 -8.69
N PHE A 116 10.36 12.82 -9.41
CA PHE A 116 9.25 13.49 -10.09
C PHE A 116 8.54 12.56 -11.08
N LEU A 117 9.29 11.87 -11.93
CA LEU A 117 8.75 10.90 -12.89
C LEU A 117 8.07 9.74 -12.16
N THR A 118 8.67 9.20 -11.09
CA THR A 118 8.05 8.12 -10.31
C THR A 118 6.72 8.56 -9.69
N VAL A 119 6.65 9.76 -9.11
CA VAL A 119 5.41 10.31 -8.54
C VAL A 119 4.37 10.58 -9.64
N LEU A 120 4.80 11.05 -10.81
CA LEU A 120 3.92 11.25 -11.97
C LEU A 120 3.34 9.91 -12.47
N TYR A 121 4.16 8.86 -12.58
CA TYR A 121 3.68 7.50 -12.82
C TYR A 121 2.65 7.07 -11.77
N ARG A 122 2.92 7.29 -10.47
CA ARG A 122 1.99 6.96 -9.37
C ARG A 122 0.70 7.78 -9.40
N SER A 123 0.69 8.96 -10.02
CA SER A 123 -0.56 9.71 -10.24
C SER A 123 -1.50 8.98 -11.20
N CYS A 124 -0.96 8.22 -12.17
CA CYS A 124 -1.76 7.39 -13.07
C CYS A 124 -2.42 6.24 -12.31
N ASP A 125 -1.76 5.70 -11.27
CA ASP A 125 -2.39 4.73 -10.36
C ASP A 125 -3.58 5.34 -9.61
N ALA A 126 -3.47 6.59 -9.15
CA ALA A 126 -4.58 7.28 -8.49
C ALA A 126 -5.78 7.50 -9.45
N PHE A 127 -5.54 7.88 -10.71
CA PHE A 127 -6.62 7.97 -11.69
C PHE A 127 -7.24 6.60 -12.03
N SER A 128 -6.42 5.57 -12.21
CA SER A 128 -6.92 4.20 -12.42
C SER A 128 -7.79 3.72 -11.25
N ASP A 129 -7.41 4.08 -10.02
CA ASP A 129 -8.15 3.73 -8.80
C ASP A 129 -9.58 4.32 -8.78
N LEU A 130 -9.80 5.53 -9.33
CA LEU A 130 -11.14 6.10 -9.52
C LEU A 130 -12.01 5.23 -10.42
N PHE A 131 -11.46 4.77 -11.55
CA PHE A 131 -12.18 3.91 -12.50
C PHE A 131 -12.47 2.53 -11.91
N GLN A 132 -11.50 1.97 -11.18
CA GLN A 132 -11.68 0.73 -10.44
C GLN A 132 -12.76 0.85 -9.36
N GLY A 133 -12.87 2.01 -8.70
CA GLY A 133 -13.96 2.32 -7.77
C GLY A 133 -15.35 2.23 -8.43
N LEU A 134 -15.49 2.78 -9.64
CA LEU A 134 -16.73 2.69 -10.42
C LEU A 134 -17.03 1.23 -10.80
N PHE A 135 -16.03 0.48 -11.27
CA PHE A 135 -16.19 -0.94 -11.60
C PHE A 135 -16.61 -1.75 -10.38
N GLN A 136 -16.08 -1.43 -9.21
CA GLN A 136 -16.43 -2.08 -7.95
C GLN A 136 -17.87 -1.77 -7.52
N GLN A 137 -18.31 -0.52 -7.65
CA GLN A 137 -19.68 -0.09 -7.36
C GLN A 137 -20.73 -0.83 -8.22
N HIS A 138 -20.36 -1.23 -9.43
CA HIS A 138 -21.20 -1.97 -10.38
C HIS A 138 -20.92 -3.49 -10.40
N GLU A 139 -20.22 -4.02 -9.40
CA GLU A 139 -19.88 -5.46 -9.27
C GLU A 139 -19.06 -6.04 -10.46
N ARG A 140 -18.37 -5.19 -11.23
CA ARG A 140 -17.53 -5.53 -12.39
C ARG A 140 -16.04 -5.53 -12.07
N LEU A 141 -15.67 -6.10 -10.92
CA LEU A 141 -14.27 -6.26 -10.52
C LEU A 141 -13.45 -7.14 -11.48
N ASP A 142 -14.11 -7.90 -12.37
CA ASP A 142 -13.46 -8.62 -13.46
C ASP A 142 -12.76 -7.66 -14.46
N ILE A 143 -13.38 -6.53 -14.77
CA ILE A 143 -12.81 -5.51 -15.67
C ILE A 143 -11.62 -4.83 -15.00
N ALA A 144 -11.80 -4.41 -13.74
CA ALA A 144 -10.73 -3.81 -12.94
C ALA A 144 -9.49 -4.72 -12.88
N GLY A 145 -9.70 -6.00 -12.56
CA GLY A 145 -8.63 -6.99 -12.49
C GLY A 145 -7.88 -7.19 -13.81
N LYS A 146 -8.60 -7.32 -14.94
CA LYS A 146 -7.99 -7.45 -16.27
C LYS A 146 -7.14 -6.24 -16.64
N LEU A 147 -7.66 -5.03 -16.43
CA LEU A 147 -6.95 -3.80 -16.71
C LEU A 147 -5.69 -3.65 -15.85
N MET A 148 -5.76 -4.01 -14.56
CA MET A 148 -4.58 -4.02 -13.68
C MET A 148 -3.50 -4.98 -14.18
N VAL A 149 -3.85 -6.23 -14.52
CA VAL A 149 -2.89 -7.21 -15.06
C VAL A 149 -2.24 -6.69 -16.33
N LEU A 150 -3.05 -6.19 -17.28
CA LEU A 150 -2.56 -5.65 -18.54
C LEU A 150 -1.63 -4.46 -18.32
N ARG A 151 -2.05 -3.47 -17.51
CA ARG A 151 -1.30 -2.24 -17.27
C ARG A 151 0.03 -2.50 -16.57
N TYR A 152 0.03 -3.25 -15.48
CA TYR A 152 1.26 -3.52 -14.72
C TYR A 152 2.21 -4.47 -15.46
N GLY A 153 1.66 -5.47 -16.17
CA GLY A 153 2.45 -6.38 -17.00
C GLY A 153 3.13 -5.64 -18.16
N SER A 154 2.37 -4.87 -18.94
CA SER A 154 2.92 -4.07 -20.04
C SER A 154 3.88 -2.98 -19.56
N SER A 155 3.59 -2.33 -18.43
CA SER A 155 4.50 -1.33 -17.84
C SER A 155 5.85 -1.93 -17.45
N THR A 156 5.86 -3.16 -16.93
CA THR A 156 7.10 -3.90 -16.63
C THR A 156 7.91 -4.17 -17.89
N ILE A 157 7.24 -4.60 -18.97
CA ILE A 157 7.87 -4.84 -20.27
C ILE A 157 8.44 -3.53 -20.85
N ILE A 158 7.69 -2.42 -20.75
CA ILE A 158 8.12 -1.12 -21.27
C ILE A 158 9.33 -0.60 -20.52
N LEU A 159 9.35 -0.70 -19.18
CA LEU A 159 10.52 -0.34 -18.39
C LEU A 159 11.73 -1.18 -18.80
N LEU A 160 11.57 -2.50 -18.93
CA LEU A 160 12.64 -3.40 -19.33
C LEU A 160 13.19 -3.05 -20.72
N ILE A 161 12.34 -2.98 -21.75
CA ILE A 161 12.76 -2.73 -23.13
C ILE A 161 13.41 -1.35 -23.26
N SER A 162 12.79 -0.31 -22.70
CA SER A 162 13.34 1.05 -22.77
C SER A 162 14.69 1.17 -22.06
N LEU A 163 14.89 0.42 -20.96
CA LEU A 163 16.16 0.40 -20.24
C LEU A 163 17.24 -0.33 -21.03
N LEU A 164 16.92 -1.49 -21.62
CA LEU A 164 17.85 -2.26 -22.45
C LEU A 164 18.31 -1.50 -23.71
N LEU A 165 17.42 -0.68 -24.30
CA LEU A 165 17.74 0.08 -25.50
C LEU A 165 18.49 1.37 -25.21
N SER A 166 18.14 2.07 -24.13
CA SER A 166 18.68 3.41 -23.84
C SER A 166 19.86 3.40 -22.87
N ASN A 167 20.01 2.34 -22.05
CA ASN A 167 20.89 2.30 -20.88
C ASN A 167 20.71 3.50 -19.92
N SER A 168 19.54 4.15 -19.94
CA SER A 168 19.24 5.33 -19.13
C SER A 168 17.96 5.13 -18.33
N LEU A 169 18.08 5.13 -16.99
CA LEU A 169 16.94 5.02 -16.09
C LEU A 169 15.90 6.13 -16.30
N ILE A 170 16.36 7.38 -16.48
CA ILE A 170 15.46 8.53 -16.66
C ILE A 170 14.64 8.36 -17.93
N PHE A 171 15.27 7.98 -19.05
CA PHE A 171 14.56 7.75 -20.31
C PHE A 171 13.51 6.66 -20.15
N SER A 172 13.85 5.56 -19.48
CA SER A 172 12.90 4.46 -19.22
C SER A 172 11.71 4.90 -18.38
N LEU A 173 11.93 5.77 -17.38
CA LEU A 173 10.84 6.33 -16.57
C LEU A 173 9.96 7.29 -17.38
N ILE A 174 10.51 8.06 -18.32
CA ILE A 174 9.73 8.89 -19.25
C ILE A 174 8.81 8.00 -20.11
N CYS A 175 9.36 6.95 -20.72
CA CYS A 175 8.58 5.98 -21.50
C CYS A 175 7.48 5.32 -20.65
N LEU A 176 7.82 4.92 -19.42
CA LEU A 176 6.88 4.33 -18.48
C LEU A 176 5.73 5.27 -18.12
N CYS A 177 6.04 6.53 -17.80
CA CYS A 177 5.06 7.57 -17.51
C CYS A 177 4.15 7.82 -18.70
N PHE A 178 4.73 8.04 -19.89
CA PHE A 178 3.97 8.29 -21.11
C PHE A 178 3.00 7.15 -21.40
N PHE A 179 3.49 5.90 -21.32
CA PHE A 179 2.63 4.73 -21.49
C PHE A 179 1.48 4.68 -20.49
N ASN A 180 1.75 4.94 -19.21
CA ASN A 180 0.70 4.85 -18.18
C ASN A 180 -0.35 5.95 -18.34
N VAL A 181 0.04 7.16 -18.74
CA VAL A 181 -0.90 8.24 -19.08
C VAL A 181 -1.80 7.78 -20.23
N VAL A 182 -1.20 7.30 -21.32
CA VAL A 182 -1.90 6.74 -22.49
C VAL A 182 -2.86 5.62 -22.09
N PHE A 183 -2.42 4.67 -21.26
CA PHE A 183 -3.23 3.54 -20.81
C PHE A 183 -4.41 3.97 -19.95
N VAL A 184 -4.22 4.94 -19.04
CA VAL A 184 -5.32 5.42 -18.20
C VAL A 184 -6.42 6.10 -19.03
N PHE A 185 -6.06 6.89 -20.05
CA PHE A 185 -7.04 7.58 -20.90
C PHE A 185 -7.66 6.69 -21.97
N TRP A 186 -6.90 5.81 -22.64
CA TRP A 186 -7.43 4.92 -23.69
C TRP A 186 -7.94 3.58 -23.18
N GLY A 187 -7.40 3.08 -22.07
CA GLY A 187 -7.81 1.83 -21.45
C GLY A 187 -8.87 2.06 -20.39
N ASP A 188 -8.46 2.56 -19.22
CA ASP A 188 -9.33 2.62 -18.04
C ASP A 188 -10.53 3.56 -18.25
N TYR A 189 -10.30 4.77 -18.77
CA TYR A 189 -11.37 5.74 -18.99
C TYR A 189 -12.37 5.27 -20.05
N VAL A 190 -11.91 4.71 -21.17
CA VAL A 190 -12.80 4.19 -22.23
C VAL A 190 -13.69 3.07 -21.69
N GLN A 191 -13.14 2.15 -20.90
CA GLN A 191 -13.93 1.10 -20.24
C GLN A 191 -14.91 1.69 -19.21
N SER A 192 -14.49 2.71 -18.45
CA SER A 192 -15.37 3.40 -17.51
C SER A 192 -16.56 4.07 -18.21
N LYS A 193 -16.33 4.65 -19.40
CA LYS A 193 -17.34 5.33 -20.21
C LYS A 193 -18.45 4.41 -20.68
N GLN A 194 -18.16 3.12 -20.86
CA GLN A 194 -19.18 2.11 -21.21
C GLN A 194 -20.20 1.89 -20.07
N ILE A 195 -19.83 2.21 -18.83
CA ILE A 195 -20.71 2.11 -17.67
C ILE A 195 -21.33 3.47 -17.38
N ARG A 196 -20.51 4.53 -17.29
CA ARG A 196 -20.97 5.87 -16.97
C ARG A 196 -20.12 6.96 -17.64
N THR A 197 -20.79 7.90 -18.29
CA THR A 197 -20.15 9.08 -18.86
C THR A 197 -19.88 10.14 -17.79
N ILE A 198 -18.84 10.94 -18.01
CA ILE A 198 -18.55 12.10 -17.18
C ILE A 198 -19.12 13.33 -17.89
N ASP A 199 -20.11 13.95 -17.27
CA ASP A 199 -20.81 15.11 -17.84
C ASP A 199 -20.07 16.41 -17.47
N PHE A 200 -18.94 16.65 -18.14
CA PHE A 200 -18.06 17.81 -17.85
C PHE A 200 -18.76 19.18 -17.93
N ASN A 201 -19.88 19.27 -18.64
CA ASN A 201 -20.67 20.50 -18.75
C ASN A 201 -21.36 20.89 -17.43
N GLN A 202 -21.44 19.99 -16.45
CA GLN A 202 -22.07 20.22 -15.14
C GLN A 202 -21.09 20.71 -14.07
N ILE A 203 -19.83 20.96 -14.42
CA ILE A 203 -18.83 21.50 -13.49
C ILE A 203 -19.31 22.88 -13.02
N SER A 204 -19.60 22.97 -11.72
CA SER A 204 -20.09 24.18 -11.07
C SER A 204 -19.49 24.33 -9.68
N TYR A 205 -19.73 25.47 -9.03
CA TYR A 205 -19.34 25.67 -7.63
C TYR A 205 -19.97 24.60 -6.70
N ALA A 206 -21.19 24.14 -7.02
CA ALA A 206 -21.86 23.11 -6.24
C ALA A 206 -21.13 21.76 -6.32
N THR A 207 -20.73 21.31 -7.51
CA THR A 207 -19.99 20.05 -7.69
C THR A 207 -18.61 20.13 -7.04
N PHE A 208 -17.95 21.29 -7.08
CA PHE A 208 -16.69 21.50 -6.36
C PHE A 208 -16.87 21.40 -4.84
N LYS A 209 -17.92 22.04 -4.28
CA LYS A 209 -18.24 21.95 -2.85
C LYS A 209 -18.50 20.52 -2.40
N GLN A 210 -19.19 19.73 -3.21
CA GLN A 210 -19.43 18.31 -2.93
C GLN A 210 -18.15 17.48 -2.99
N SER A 211 -17.26 17.76 -3.94
CA SER A 211 -15.93 17.12 -4.01
C SER A 211 -15.12 17.33 -2.72
N ILE A 212 -15.15 18.55 -2.17
CA ILE A 212 -14.52 18.84 -0.86
C ILE A 212 -15.24 18.13 0.29
N SER A 213 -16.56 17.92 0.20
CA SER A 213 -17.33 17.15 1.18
C SER A 213 -16.91 15.67 1.22
N ILE A 214 -16.67 15.07 0.05
CA ILE A 214 -16.11 13.70 -0.06
C ILE A 214 -14.75 13.63 0.65
N MET A 215 -13.85 14.59 0.39
CA MET A 215 -12.54 14.64 1.05
C MET A 215 -12.67 14.76 2.57
N LYS A 216 -13.55 15.62 3.09
CA LYS A 216 -13.76 15.74 4.54
C LYS A 216 -14.23 14.44 5.17
N THR A 217 -15.11 13.71 4.49
CA THR A 217 -15.60 12.40 4.95
C THR A 217 -14.50 11.34 4.94
N CYS A 218 -13.61 11.38 3.94
CA CYS A 218 -12.50 10.43 3.81
C CYS A 218 -11.27 10.80 4.64
N LEU A 219 -11.18 12.02 5.18
CA LEU A 219 -10.00 12.53 5.89
C LEU A 219 -9.49 11.61 7.00
N PRO A 220 -10.33 11.03 7.90
CA PRO A 220 -9.84 10.13 8.94
C PRO A 220 -9.22 8.84 8.36
N LEU A 221 -9.78 8.31 7.27
CA LEU A 221 -9.25 7.13 6.59
C LEU A 221 -7.92 7.45 5.90
N PHE A 222 -7.84 8.63 5.27
CA PHE A 222 -6.60 9.14 4.69
C PHE A 222 -5.50 9.25 5.75
N VAL A 223 -5.74 9.90 6.90
CA VAL A 223 -4.73 10.08 7.95
C VAL A 223 -4.23 8.73 8.47
N ASN A 224 -5.13 7.78 8.71
CA ASN A 224 -4.76 6.43 9.12
C ASN A 224 -3.87 5.74 8.07
N GLY A 225 -4.27 5.78 6.80
CA GLY A 225 -3.50 5.19 5.72
C GLY A 225 -2.13 5.87 5.53
N PHE A 226 -2.09 7.20 5.65
CA PHE A 226 -0.86 7.99 5.50
C PHE A 226 0.16 7.68 6.59
N LEU A 227 -0.26 7.69 7.86
CA LEU A 227 0.61 7.35 8.99
C LEU A 227 1.15 5.92 8.88
N LEU A 228 0.32 4.98 8.45
CA LEU A 228 0.75 3.60 8.28
C LEU A 228 1.79 3.46 7.16
N VAL A 229 1.52 4.00 5.97
CA VAL A 229 2.46 3.94 4.84
C VAL A 229 3.73 4.72 5.13
N TYR A 230 3.63 5.82 5.88
CA TYR A 230 4.77 6.55 6.41
C TYR A 230 5.65 5.65 7.29
N VAL A 231 5.09 4.99 8.30
CA VAL A 231 5.85 4.07 9.17
C VAL A 231 6.53 2.96 8.37
N LEU A 232 5.85 2.40 7.35
CA LEU A 232 6.40 1.34 6.50
C LEU A 232 7.57 1.81 5.61
N ASN A 233 7.58 3.08 5.19
CA ASN A 233 8.62 3.62 4.31
C ASN A 233 9.66 4.47 5.05
N TYR A 234 9.44 4.79 6.32
CA TYR A 234 10.36 5.61 7.12
C TYR A 234 11.78 5.05 7.20
N PRO A 235 12.01 3.73 7.35
CA PRO A 235 13.36 3.19 7.33
C PRO A 235 14.14 3.55 6.05
N LYS A 236 13.47 3.56 4.89
CA LYS A 236 14.08 3.93 3.60
C LYS A 236 14.48 5.40 3.53
N GLN A 237 13.77 6.28 4.24
CA GLN A 237 14.12 7.70 4.34
C GLN A 237 15.34 7.92 5.24
N VAL A 238 15.47 7.10 6.30
CA VAL A 238 16.63 7.15 7.20
C VAL A 238 17.87 6.58 6.53
N ILE A 239 17.74 5.49 5.75
CA ILE A 239 18.85 4.93 4.96
C ILE A 239 19.43 5.99 4.03
N ASP A 240 18.59 6.75 3.31
CA ASP A 240 19.06 7.86 2.45
C ASP A 240 19.88 8.90 3.23
N LYS A 241 19.41 9.32 4.41
CA LYS A 241 20.17 10.25 5.26
C LYS A 241 21.53 9.67 5.65
N LEU A 242 21.57 8.41 6.05
CA LEU A 242 22.81 7.75 6.47
C LEU A 242 23.75 7.42 5.30
N LEU A 243 23.24 7.28 4.08
CA LEU A 243 24.05 7.20 2.85
C LEU A 243 24.76 8.54 2.60
N VAL A 244 24.04 9.65 2.69
CA VAL A 244 24.61 11.01 2.52
C VAL A 244 25.63 11.34 3.62
N GLU A 245 25.38 10.91 4.86
CA GLU A 245 26.33 11.05 5.98
C GLU A 245 27.57 10.14 5.85
N GLY A 246 27.62 9.23 4.87
CA GLY A 246 28.73 8.28 4.67
C GLY A 246 28.78 7.14 5.70
N VAL A 247 27.70 6.95 6.48
CA VAL A 247 27.57 5.87 7.48
C VAL A 247 27.22 4.55 6.81
N LEU A 248 26.39 4.59 5.76
CA LEU A 248 26.01 3.42 4.97
C LEU A 248 26.69 3.43 3.60
N ARG A 249 26.92 2.24 3.05
CA ARG A 249 27.49 2.05 1.71
C ARG A 249 26.45 2.19 0.60
N GLU A 250 26.88 2.63 -0.58
CA GLU A 250 26.06 2.54 -1.79
C GLU A 250 25.54 1.11 -2.02
N GLY A 251 24.32 1.02 -2.51
CA GLY A 251 23.55 -0.21 -2.65
C GLY A 251 22.70 -0.56 -1.42
N ALA A 252 22.89 0.11 -0.27
CA ALA A 252 22.16 -0.24 0.95
C ALA A 252 20.64 -0.03 0.83
N GLN A 253 20.21 1.00 0.09
CA GLN A 253 18.79 1.31 -0.10
C GLN A 253 18.10 0.27 -1.00
N ARG A 254 18.78 -0.17 -2.05
CA ARG A 254 18.36 -1.25 -2.94
C ARG A 254 18.32 -2.59 -2.19
N ASP A 255 19.40 -2.93 -1.48
CA ASP A 255 19.52 -4.17 -0.71
C ASP A 255 18.39 -4.25 0.33
N PHE A 256 18.15 -3.18 1.09
CA PHE A 256 17.05 -3.12 2.07
C PHE A 256 15.67 -3.27 1.42
N SER A 257 15.41 -2.59 0.30
CA SER A 257 14.11 -2.70 -0.39
C SER A 257 13.85 -4.11 -0.95
N ILE A 258 14.88 -4.81 -1.42
CA ILE A 258 14.77 -6.22 -1.85
C ILE A 258 14.48 -7.12 -0.65
N LEU A 259 15.13 -6.89 0.50
CA LEU A 259 14.87 -7.65 1.73
C LEU A 259 13.48 -7.36 2.31
N PHE A 260 12.95 -6.16 2.09
CA PHE A 260 11.65 -5.73 2.59
C PHE A 260 10.49 -6.16 1.68
N MET A 261 10.74 -6.54 0.43
CA MET A 261 9.72 -6.96 -0.54
C MET A 261 8.73 -8.01 -0.01
N PRO A 262 9.16 -9.11 0.65
CA PRO A 262 8.26 -10.15 1.15
C PRO A 262 7.23 -9.63 2.17
N VAL A 263 7.57 -8.57 2.91
CA VAL A 263 6.69 -7.90 3.89
C VAL A 263 5.40 -7.42 3.22
N PHE A 264 5.49 -6.86 2.01
CA PHE A 264 4.31 -6.38 1.28
C PHE A 264 3.40 -7.53 0.80
N PHE A 265 3.97 -8.68 0.41
CA PHE A 265 3.16 -9.86 0.06
C PHE A 265 2.37 -10.40 1.26
N MET A 266 2.88 -10.23 2.49
CA MET A 266 2.15 -10.66 3.69
C MET A 266 0.80 -9.93 3.84
N SER A 267 0.66 -8.72 3.27
CA SER A 267 -0.61 -7.99 3.26
C SER A 267 -1.69 -8.67 2.39
N LEU A 268 -1.31 -9.49 1.40
CA LEU A 268 -2.25 -10.24 0.57
C LEU A 268 -3.01 -11.32 1.35
N PHE A 269 -2.45 -11.81 2.46
CA PHE A 269 -3.15 -12.78 3.30
C PHE A 269 -4.45 -12.21 3.89
N VAL A 270 -4.51 -10.90 4.16
CA VAL A 270 -5.72 -10.23 4.63
C VAL A 270 -6.85 -10.33 3.58
N LEU A 271 -6.50 -10.26 2.28
CA LEU A 271 -7.49 -10.42 1.20
C LEU A 271 -8.09 -11.83 1.20
N ALA A 272 -7.27 -12.87 1.43
CA ALA A 272 -7.73 -14.25 1.54
C ALA A 272 -8.63 -14.48 2.77
N LEU A 273 -8.42 -13.70 3.85
CA LEU A 273 -9.23 -13.77 5.07
C LEU A 273 -10.54 -12.98 5.00
N ARG A 274 -10.77 -12.19 3.94
CA ARG A 274 -11.97 -11.34 3.82
C ARG A 274 -13.30 -12.09 4.02
N PRO A 275 -13.53 -13.31 3.48
CA PRO A 275 -14.76 -14.05 3.74
C PRO A 275 -14.98 -14.36 5.23
N LEU A 276 -13.90 -14.68 5.96
CA LEU A 276 -13.96 -14.95 7.40
C LEU A 276 -14.28 -13.69 8.20
N ILE A 277 -13.77 -12.54 7.77
CA ILE A 277 -14.07 -11.23 8.39
C ILE A 277 -15.54 -10.86 8.16
N THR A 278 -16.08 -11.08 6.97
CA THR A 278 -17.51 -10.85 6.68
C THR A 278 -18.41 -11.75 7.53
N ASP A 279 -18.04 -13.02 7.67
CA ASP A 279 -18.80 -13.96 8.49
C ASP A 279 -18.69 -13.63 10.00
N LEU A 280 -17.53 -13.14 10.44
CA LEU A 280 -17.32 -12.60 11.79
C LEU A 280 -18.23 -11.39 12.06
N ALA A 281 -18.39 -10.48 11.09
CA ALA A 281 -19.28 -9.33 11.20
C ALA A 281 -20.75 -9.75 11.35
N LYS A 282 -21.16 -10.82 10.65
CA LYS A 282 -22.50 -11.42 10.79
C LYS A 282 -22.72 -11.97 12.20
N GLN A 283 -21.77 -12.74 12.74
CA GLN A 283 -21.88 -13.27 14.11
C GLN A 283 -22.00 -12.16 15.15
N TRP A 284 -21.28 -11.04 14.96
CA TRP A 284 -21.41 -9.86 15.81
C TRP A 284 -22.82 -9.24 15.72
N SER A 285 -23.33 -9.05 14.51
CA SER A 285 -24.69 -8.51 14.29
C SER A 285 -25.78 -9.40 14.89
N GLU A 286 -25.59 -10.72 14.87
CA GLU A 286 -26.52 -11.71 15.43
C GLU A 286 -26.33 -11.92 16.95
N LYS A 287 -25.48 -11.12 17.61
CA LYS A 287 -25.14 -11.23 19.04
C LYS A 287 -24.58 -12.59 19.47
N ARG A 288 -24.02 -13.38 18.55
CA ARG A 288 -23.43 -14.71 18.84
C ARG A 288 -22.00 -14.59 19.34
N PHE A 289 -21.81 -13.98 20.51
CA PHE A 289 -20.50 -13.60 21.05
C PHE A 289 -19.55 -14.79 21.29
N HIS A 290 -20.07 -15.96 21.66
CA HIS A 290 -19.24 -17.16 21.83
C HIS A 290 -18.60 -17.62 20.50
N THR A 291 -19.41 -17.72 19.45
CA THR A 291 -18.94 -18.08 18.09
C THR A 291 -18.00 -17.03 17.54
N PHE A 292 -18.31 -15.74 17.74
CA PHE A 292 -17.44 -14.62 17.40
C PHE A 292 -16.03 -14.76 18.01
N ASN A 293 -15.95 -15.08 19.31
CA ASN A 293 -14.66 -15.28 19.99
C ASN A 293 -13.91 -16.52 19.50
N ALA A 294 -14.63 -17.61 19.21
CA ALA A 294 -14.03 -18.81 18.63
C ALA A 294 -13.42 -18.51 17.25
N MET A 295 -14.12 -17.74 16.42
CA MET A 295 -13.63 -17.32 15.10
C MET A 295 -12.41 -16.40 15.20
N ILE A 296 -12.41 -15.41 16.10
CA ILE A 296 -11.23 -14.55 16.32
C ILE A 296 -10.00 -15.40 16.69
N ARG A 297 -10.13 -16.31 17.67
CA ARG A 297 -9.02 -17.19 18.06
C ARG A 297 -8.54 -18.04 16.89
N LYS A 298 -9.46 -18.60 16.09
CA LYS A 298 -9.12 -19.38 14.90
C LYS A 298 -8.34 -18.56 13.87
N ILE A 299 -8.78 -17.34 13.57
CA ILE A 299 -8.11 -16.44 12.61
C ILE A 299 -6.70 -16.08 13.10
N LEU A 300 -6.57 -15.67 14.37
CA LEU A 300 -5.29 -15.29 14.95
C LEU A 300 -4.31 -16.46 15.04
N LEU A 301 -4.78 -17.65 15.40
CA LEU A 301 -3.96 -18.86 15.47
C LEU A 301 -3.50 -19.31 14.09
N LEU A 302 -4.39 -19.28 13.09
CA LEU A 302 -4.05 -19.60 11.70
C LEU A 302 -2.99 -18.65 11.16
N LEU A 303 -3.16 -17.35 11.40
CA LEU A 303 -2.14 -16.37 11.08
C LEU A 303 -0.84 -16.75 11.79
N MET A 304 -0.84 -16.92 13.12
CA MET A 304 0.39 -17.14 13.90
C MET A 304 1.20 -18.35 13.41
N ILE A 305 0.51 -19.46 13.11
CA ILE A 305 1.15 -20.66 12.53
C ILE A 305 1.75 -20.33 11.16
N LEU A 306 0.99 -19.70 10.27
CA LEU A 306 1.45 -19.35 8.94
C LEU A 306 2.67 -18.41 9.00
N GLY A 307 2.63 -17.41 9.87
CA GLY A 307 3.71 -16.47 10.10
C GLY A 307 5.00 -17.15 10.54
N LEU A 308 4.92 -18.03 11.54
CA LEU A 308 6.06 -18.80 12.02
C LEU A 308 6.67 -19.67 10.92
N VAL A 309 5.83 -20.40 10.17
CA VAL A 309 6.28 -21.25 9.06
C VAL A 309 6.99 -20.42 7.98
N VAL A 310 6.40 -19.30 7.57
CA VAL A 310 6.97 -18.43 6.53
C VAL A 310 8.26 -17.75 7.01
N SER A 311 8.35 -17.34 8.28
CA SER A 311 9.59 -16.81 8.87
C SER A 311 10.71 -17.85 8.90
N ILE A 312 10.41 -19.11 9.24
CA ILE A 312 11.40 -20.20 9.20
C ILE A 312 11.86 -20.43 7.76
N LEU A 313 10.93 -20.48 6.80
CA LEU A 313 11.26 -20.61 5.38
C LEU A 313 12.10 -19.42 4.88
N ALA A 314 11.82 -18.20 5.34
CA ALA A 314 12.60 -17.02 4.98
C ALA A 314 14.07 -17.15 5.45
N TYR A 315 14.31 -17.69 6.64
CA TYR A 315 15.66 -17.94 7.14
C TYR A 315 16.40 -19.01 6.32
N LEU A 316 15.71 -20.11 5.99
CA LEU A 316 16.31 -21.28 5.34
C LEU A 316 16.54 -21.08 3.84
N ILE A 317 15.55 -20.56 3.12
CA ILE A 317 15.55 -20.50 1.64
C ILE A 317 15.31 -19.09 1.09
N GLY A 318 15.02 -18.11 1.95
CA GLY A 318 14.67 -16.75 1.51
C GLY A 318 15.82 -16.04 0.78
N ILE A 319 17.03 -16.06 1.33
CA ILE A 319 18.20 -15.45 0.67
C ILE A 319 18.54 -16.10 -0.67
N PRO A 320 18.62 -17.45 -0.80
CA PRO A 320 18.80 -18.08 -2.10
C PRO A 320 17.80 -17.62 -3.16
N ILE A 321 16.51 -17.54 -2.80
CA ILE A 321 15.46 -17.06 -3.70
C ILE A 321 15.70 -15.59 -4.08
N LEU A 322 15.99 -14.72 -3.12
CA LEU A 322 16.25 -13.31 -3.38
C LEU A 322 17.51 -13.09 -4.23
N ASN A 323 18.58 -13.86 -4.02
CA ASN A 323 19.80 -13.80 -4.82
C ASN A 323 19.52 -14.20 -6.27
N ILE A 324 18.75 -15.27 -6.49
CA ILE A 324 18.35 -15.71 -7.84
C ILE A 324 17.51 -14.64 -8.53
N ILE A 325 16.56 -14.03 -7.82
CA ILE A 325 15.63 -13.06 -8.39
C ILE A 325 16.34 -11.72 -8.66
N SER A 326 17.06 -11.19 -7.68
CA SER A 326 17.68 -9.86 -7.76
C SER A 326 19.04 -9.85 -8.47
N GLY A 327 19.75 -10.98 -8.51
CA GLY A 327 21.11 -11.05 -9.05
C GLY A 327 22.17 -10.43 -8.14
N ILE A 328 21.85 -10.20 -6.86
CA ILE A 328 22.71 -9.55 -5.87
C ILE A 328 23.07 -10.55 -4.78
N ASP A 329 24.29 -10.46 -4.24
CA ASP A 329 24.68 -11.27 -3.08
C ASP A 329 24.16 -10.65 -1.76
N LEU A 330 23.14 -11.29 -1.20
CA LEU A 330 22.53 -10.93 0.10
C LEU A 330 22.86 -11.94 1.21
N SER A 331 23.89 -12.78 1.04
CA SER A 331 24.21 -13.91 1.95
C SER A 331 24.32 -13.50 3.42
N ASN A 332 24.79 -12.28 3.71
CA ASN A 332 24.96 -11.76 5.06
C ASN A 332 23.64 -11.29 5.72
N TYR A 333 22.52 -11.26 5.01
CA TYR A 333 21.28 -10.66 5.48
C TYR A 333 20.17 -11.66 5.84
N SER A 334 20.48 -12.96 6.01
CA SER A 334 19.47 -13.98 6.35
C SER A 334 18.67 -13.64 7.61
N LEU A 335 19.35 -13.20 8.67
CA LEU A 335 18.69 -12.81 9.91
C LEU A 335 17.82 -11.55 9.73
N LEU A 336 18.34 -10.55 9.01
CA LEU A 336 17.59 -9.32 8.70
C LEU A 336 16.31 -9.64 7.91
N LEU A 337 16.40 -10.46 6.87
CA LEU A 337 15.23 -10.92 6.09
C LEU A 337 14.19 -11.58 7.01
N THR A 338 14.64 -12.46 7.89
CA THR A 338 13.75 -13.19 8.81
C THR A 338 13.01 -12.25 9.75
N ILE A 339 13.70 -11.25 10.31
CA ILE A 339 13.10 -10.24 11.17
C ILE A 339 12.10 -9.37 10.39
N LEU A 340 12.41 -8.98 9.16
CA LEU A 340 11.49 -8.22 8.32
C LEU A 340 10.23 -9.02 7.98
N VAL A 341 10.37 -10.29 7.61
CA VAL A 341 9.23 -11.19 7.36
C VAL A 341 8.37 -11.36 8.60
N LEU A 342 8.98 -11.57 9.77
CA LEU A 342 8.28 -11.61 11.05
C LEU A 342 7.52 -10.30 11.33
N SER A 343 8.15 -9.16 11.03
CA SER A 343 7.52 -7.84 11.17
C SER A 343 6.31 -7.68 10.24
N GLY A 344 6.41 -8.14 8.99
CA GLY A 344 5.29 -8.17 8.04
C GLY A 344 4.14 -9.05 8.52
N PHE A 345 4.45 -10.12 9.22
CA PHE A 345 3.45 -10.97 9.82
C PHE A 345 2.74 -10.32 11.04
N LEU A 346 3.49 -9.68 11.93
CA LEU A 346 2.94 -8.85 13.01
C LEU A 346 2.04 -7.74 12.45
N TYR A 347 2.50 -7.07 11.40
CA TYR A 347 1.71 -6.09 10.66
C TYR A 347 0.37 -6.68 10.16
N SER A 348 0.38 -7.87 9.52
CA SER A 348 -0.84 -8.52 9.05
C SER A 348 -1.80 -8.88 10.20
N ILE A 349 -1.30 -9.35 11.35
CA ILE A 349 -2.14 -9.57 12.54
C ILE A 349 -2.78 -8.26 12.99
N ALA A 350 -1.98 -7.22 13.15
CA ALA A 350 -2.46 -5.92 13.62
C ALA A 350 -3.49 -5.31 12.66
N SER A 351 -3.32 -5.48 11.34
CA SER A 351 -4.29 -5.10 10.32
C SER A 351 -5.62 -5.84 10.51
N VAL A 352 -5.59 -7.15 10.74
CA VAL A 352 -6.81 -7.96 10.98
C VAL A 352 -7.50 -7.57 12.29
N ILE A 353 -6.73 -7.24 13.33
CA ILE A 353 -7.30 -6.66 14.57
C ILE A 353 -7.98 -5.31 14.26
N GLY A 354 -7.38 -4.52 13.36
CA GLY A 354 -8.00 -3.30 12.84
C GLY A 354 -9.35 -3.57 12.19
N ASP A 355 -9.47 -4.63 11.38
CA ASP A 355 -10.74 -5.06 10.79
C ASP A 355 -11.78 -5.46 11.85
N PHE A 356 -11.34 -6.07 12.96
CA PHE A 356 -12.24 -6.36 14.09
C PHE A 356 -12.78 -5.07 14.71
N LEU A 357 -11.97 -4.02 14.84
CA LEU A 357 -12.42 -2.71 15.32
C LEU A 357 -13.38 -2.03 14.35
N ILE A 358 -13.25 -2.26 13.04
CA ILE A 358 -14.21 -1.79 12.03
C ILE A 358 -15.57 -2.46 12.24
N ILE A 359 -15.61 -3.77 12.52
CA ILE A 359 -16.85 -4.49 12.84
C ILE A 359 -17.55 -3.85 14.05
N LEU A 360 -16.77 -3.46 15.07
CA LEU A 360 -17.27 -2.76 16.26
C LEU A 360 -17.61 -1.28 16.03
N ARG A 361 -17.32 -0.71 14.84
CA ARG A 361 -17.41 0.73 14.52
C ARG A 361 -16.56 1.61 15.44
N LYS A 362 -15.40 1.13 15.86
CA LYS A 362 -14.44 1.80 16.77
C LYS A 362 -13.06 2.01 16.12
N GLN A 363 -12.99 2.05 14.80
CA GLN A 363 -11.74 2.25 14.05
C GLN A 363 -11.05 3.60 14.34
N VAL A 364 -11.77 4.61 14.85
CA VAL A 364 -11.21 5.91 15.22
C VAL A 364 -10.11 5.77 16.28
N TYR A 365 -10.20 4.78 17.18
CA TYR A 365 -9.19 4.56 18.21
C TYR A 365 -7.85 4.06 17.65
N LEU A 366 -7.82 3.50 16.44
CA LEU A 366 -6.56 3.12 15.77
C LEU A 366 -5.71 4.33 15.41
N LEU A 367 -6.30 5.52 15.26
CA LEU A 367 -5.56 6.74 14.98
C LEU A 367 -4.52 7.02 16.08
N TYR A 368 -4.88 6.82 17.34
CA TYR A 368 -3.95 6.98 18.47
C TYR A 368 -2.78 5.99 18.39
N VAL A 369 -3.06 4.75 17.98
CA VAL A 369 -2.03 3.72 17.79
C VAL A 369 -1.10 4.12 16.65
N TYR A 370 -1.62 4.59 15.51
CA TYR A 370 -0.81 5.01 14.37
C TYR A 370 0.07 6.24 14.68
N ILE A 371 -0.46 7.21 15.44
CA ILE A 371 0.34 8.37 15.88
C ILE A 371 1.48 7.90 16.80
N ALA A 372 1.18 7.02 17.76
CA ALA A 372 2.20 6.47 18.64
C ALA A 372 3.26 5.65 17.87
N MET A 373 2.87 4.87 16.87
CA MET A 373 3.80 4.17 15.98
C MET A 373 4.69 5.14 15.20
N ALA A 374 4.13 6.24 14.67
CA ALA A 374 4.87 7.25 13.93
C ALA A 374 5.91 7.94 14.83
N LEU A 375 5.57 8.24 16.09
CA LEU A 375 6.52 8.78 17.07
C LEU A 375 7.61 7.75 17.42
N LEU A 376 7.21 6.51 17.66
CA LEU A 376 8.13 5.43 18.02
C LEU A 376 9.13 5.13 16.91
N THR A 377 8.69 5.08 15.65
CA THR A 377 9.61 4.84 14.51
C THR A 377 10.56 6.01 14.29
N ASN A 378 10.10 7.26 14.47
CA ASN A 378 10.97 8.44 14.36
C ASN A 378 12.10 8.44 15.40
N LEU A 379 11.84 7.89 16.59
CA LEU A 379 12.83 7.79 17.65
C LEU A 379 13.76 6.58 17.46
N LEU A 380 13.19 5.38 17.30
CA LEU A 380 13.98 4.13 17.33
C LEU A 380 14.79 3.92 16.05
N THR A 381 14.23 4.24 14.89
CA THR A 381 14.78 3.85 13.60
C THR A 381 16.12 4.54 13.28
N PRO A 382 16.28 5.86 13.50
CA PRO A 382 17.59 6.52 13.32
C PRO A 382 18.64 6.03 14.32
N LEU A 383 18.27 5.85 15.59
CA LEU A 383 19.19 5.40 16.64
C LEU A 383 19.70 3.97 16.35
N ALA A 384 18.78 3.05 16.06
CA ALA A 384 19.13 1.66 15.79
C ALA A 384 19.99 1.51 14.52
N MET A 385 19.71 2.27 13.46
CA MET A 385 20.49 2.17 12.23
C MET A 385 21.89 2.75 12.33
N ARG A 386 22.12 3.76 13.17
CA ARG A 386 23.47 4.29 13.40
C ARG A 386 24.38 3.27 14.08
N GLU A 387 23.83 2.50 15.02
CA GLU A 387 24.59 1.47 15.76
C GLU A 387 24.71 0.15 15.01
N PHE A 388 23.63 -0.31 14.35
CA PHE A 388 23.55 -1.66 13.77
C PHE A 388 23.38 -1.67 12.24
N GLY A 389 23.50 -0.54 11.56
CA GLY A 389 23.31 -0.42 10.11
C GLY A 389 21.92 -0.90 9.66
N LEU A 390 21.86 -1.63 8.52
CA LEU A 390 20.61 -2.19 8.00
C LEU A 390 19.95 -3.20 8.96
N PHE A 391 20.72 -3.87 9.81
CA PHE A 391 20.15 -4.75 10.82
C PHE A 391 19.33 -3.96 11.85
N GLY A 392 19.80 -2.76 12.21
CA GLY A 392 19.10 -1.81 13.05
C GLY A 392 17.74 -1.38 12.49
N ALA A 393 17.63 -1.24 11.16
CA ALA A 393 16.36 -0.95 10.49
C ALA A 393 15.35 -2.09 10.69
N GLY A 394 15.79 -3.36 10.61
CA GLY A 394 14.95 -4.52 10.89
C GLY A 394 14.51 -4.59 12.36
N LEU A 395 15.44 -4.35 13.29
CA LEU A 395 15.15 -4.34 14.72
C LEU A 395 14.16 -3.24 15.13
N SER A 396 14.35 -2.01 14.65
CA SER A 396 13.40 -0.93 14.93
C SER A 396 12.02 -1.24 14.34
N PHE A 397 11.99 -1.81 13.14
CA PHE A 397 10.75 -2.14 12.46
C PHE A 397 9.96 -3.24 13.16
N VAL A 398 10.60 -4.33 13.62
CA VAL A 398 9.91 -5.38 14.38
C VAL A 398 9.36 -4.86 15.71
N MET A 399 10.10 -3.98 16.39
CA MET A 399 9.65 -3.37 17.65
C MET A 399 8.42 -2.48 17.43
N VAL A 400 8.39 -1.69 16.34
CA VAL A 400 7.23 -0.87 15.98
C VAL A 400 6.02 -1.74 15.60
N MET A 401 6.22 -2.84 14.87
CA MET A 401 5.13 -3.76 14.49
C MET A 401 4.62 -4.59 15.67
N LEU A 402 5.49 -4.95 16.62
CA LEU A 402 5.09 -5.57 17.87
C LEU A 402 4.24 -4.60 18.70
N PHE A 403 4.67 -3.35 18.84
CA PHE A 403 3.89 -2.29 19.49
C PHE A 403 2.53 -2.13 18.80
N TYR A 404 2.48 -2.06 17.47
CA TYR A 404 1.23 -1.94 16.71
C TYR A 404 0.28 -3.10 17.04
N THR A 405 0.78 -4.33 17.04
CA THR A 405 0.00 -5.53 17.31
C THR A 405 -0.57 -5.52 18.73
N VAL A 406 0.29 -5.27 19.73
CA VAL A 406 -0.11 -5.27 21.15
C VAL A 406 -1.06 -4.12 21.46
N ALA A 407 -0.76 -2.91 20.99
CA ALA A 407 -1.61 -1.74 21.22
C ALA A 407 -2.98 -1.89 20.55
N SER A 408 -3.04 -2.33 19.28
CA SER A 408 -4.29 -2.63 18.60
C SER A 408 -5.11 -3.71 19.31
N TRP A 409 -4.45 -4.76 19.83
CA TRP A 409 -5.11 -5.80 20.60
C TRP A 409 -5.71 -5.27 21.90
N ILE A 410 -4.97 -4.46 22.65
CA ILE A 410 -5.46 -3.83 23.88
C ILE A 410 -6.69 -2.96 23.58
N VAL A 411 -6.61 -2.10 22.56
CA VAL A 411 -7.74 -1.25 22.13
C VAL A 411 -8.95 -2.10 21.77
N PHE A 412 -8.75 -3.18 20.99
CA PHE A 412 -9.82 -4.10 20.63
C PHE A 412 -10.49 -4.73 21.85
N VAL A 413 -9.71 -5.27 22.80
CA VAL A 413 -10.26 -5.92 24.01
C VAL A 413 -11.05 -4.93 24.86
N ILE A 414 -10.54 -3.71 25.05
CA ILE A 414 -11.22 -2.67 25.84
C ILE A 414 -12.53 -2.27 25.17
N MET A 415 -12.52 -1.98 23.87
CA MET A 415 -13.72 -1.54 23.14
C MET A 415 -14.76 -2.63 23.05
N ARG A 416 -14.34 -3.88 22.82
CA ARG A 416 -15.23 -5.04 22.81
C ARG A 416 -15.95 -5.19 24.16
N ARG A 417 -15.23 -5.10 25.28
CA ARG A 417 -15.83 -5.21 26.62
C ARG A 417 -16.88 -4.13 26.85
N LYS A 418 -16.58 -2.88 26.47
CA LYS A 418 -17.53 -1.76 26.58
C LYS A 418 -18.80 -1.97 25.76
N GLU A 419 -18.67 -2.47 24.53
CA GLU A 419 -19.83 -2.74 23.68
C GLU A 419 -20.68 -3.89 24.21
N ILE A 420 -20.07 -4.99 24.70
CA ILE A 420 -20.83 -6.10 25.31
C ILE A 420 -21.58 -5.62 26.56
N GLN A 421 -20.92 -4.87 27.45
CA GLN A 421 -21.56 -4.32 28.66
C GLN A 421 -22.75 -3.41 28.35
N LYS A 422 -22.66 -2.63 27.27
CA LYS A 422 -23.77 -1.77 26.83
C LYS A 422 -25.01 -2.57 26.42
N TYR A 423 -24.83 -3.80 25.93
CA TYR A 423 -25.96 -4.68 25.61
C TYR A 423 -26.54 -5.32 26.87
N GLU A 424 -25.68 -5.80 27.78
CA GLU A 424 -26.09 -6.42 29.04
C GLU A 424 -26.76 -5.43 30.01
N SER A 425 -26.55 -4.11 29.84
CA SER A 425 -27.21 -3.07 30.65
C SER A 425 -28.56 -2.58 30.10
N VAL A 426 -28.96 -3.03 28.90
CA VAL A 426 -30.21 -2.60 28.21
C VAL A 426 -31.27 -3.72 28.21
N GLU A 427 -30.86 -4.96 28.48
CA GLU A 427 -31.72 -6.07 28.90
C GLU A 427 -31.86 -6.06 30.43
#